data_AF-A0A933DRZ2-F1
#
_entry.id   AF-A0A933DRZ2-F1
#
_cell.length_a   1.000
_cell.length_b   1.000
_cell.length_c   1.000
_cell.angle_alpha   90.00
_cell.angle_beta   90.00
_cell.angle_gamma   90.00
#
_symmetry.space_group_name_H-M   'P 1'
#
loop_
_entity.id
_entity.type
_entity.pdbx_description
1 polymer ?
#
loop_
_entity_poly.entity_id
_entity_poly.type
_entity_poly.pdbx_seq_one_letter_code
_entity_poly.pdbx_strand_id
1 'polypeptide(L)'
;MAKQVIKRGGKKEAFRAEKIKRSIRAAARDAHLPAARAKRAVGKVSRAVLKFAAKRKAIRSAVLKQKILWHLARVEPAAAKAWRKYDRRRSARRR
;
A
#
# COMPACT_ATOMS: atom_id res chain seq x y z
N MET A 1 -12.49 -12.38 -1.29
CA MET A 1 -11.55 -11.25 -1.46
C MET A 1 -12.34 -10.02 -1.93
N ALA A 2 -11.93 -8.77 -1.65
CA ALA A 2 -12.62 -7.60 -2.23
C ALA A 2 -12.64 -7.69 -3.75
N LYS A 3 -13.79 -7.36 -4.35
CA LYS A 3 -13.97 -7.40 -5.81
C LYS A 3 -13.50 -6.09 -6.44
N GLN A 4 -13.72 -4.97 -5.75
CA GLN A 4 -13.51 -3.64 -6.33
C GLN A 4 -12.77 -2.67 -5.40
N VAL A 5 -12.01 -1.77 -6.02
CA VAL A 5 -11.38 -0.61 -5.39
C VAL A 5 -11.99 0.66 -5.95
N ILE A 6 -12.50 1.52 -5.07
CA ILE A 6 -13.06 2.82 -5.42
C ILE A 6 -11.93 3.86 -5.38
N LYS A 7 -11.56 4.41 -6.53
CA LYS A 7 -10.50 5.40 -6.68
C LYS A 7 -10.95 6.78 -6.21
N ARG A 8 -9.99 7.71 -6.11
CA ARG A 8 -10.29 9.14 -5.95
C ARG A 8 -11.10 9.59 -7.18
N GLY A 9 -12.24 10.24 -6.97
CA GLY A 9 -13.19 10.59 -8.04
C GLY A 9 -14.27 9.53 -8.33
N GLY A 10 -14.40 8.49 -7.50
CA GLY A 10 -15.51 7.53 -7.60
C GLY A 10 -15.33 6.40 -8.62
N LYS A 11 -14.38 6.51 -9.55
CA LYS A 11 -14.05 5.45 -10.52
C LYS A 11 -13.79 4.12 -9.82
N LYS A 12 -14.47 3.05 -10.26
CA LYS A 12 -14.29 1.69 -9.73
C LYS A 12 -13.25 0.94 -10.56
N GLU A 13 -12.43 0.15 -9.90
CA GLU A 13 -11.39 -0.68 -10.52
C GLU A 13 -11.41 -2.08 -9.90
N ALA A 14 -11.10 -3.13 -10.66
CA ALA A 14 -10.93 -4.46 -10.10
C ALA A 14 -9.82 -4.49 -9.03
N PHE A 15 -10.08 -5.16 -7.91
CA PHE A 15 -9.06 -5.34 -6.88
C PHE A 15 -7.95 -6.27 -7.39
N ARG A 16 -6.70 -5.81 -7.31
CA ARG A 16 -5.51 -6.60 -7.71
C ARG A 16 -4.51 -6.67 -6.56
N ALA A 17 -4.31 -7.86 -6.01
CA ALA A 17 -3.37 -8.10 -4.91
C ALA A 17 -1.93 -7.68 -5.26
N GLU A 18 -1.51 -7.89 -6.50
CA GLU A 18 -0.16 -7.52 -6.97
C GLU A 18 0.09 -6.01 -6.94
N LYS A 19 -0.95 -5.17 -7.08
CA LYS A 19 -0.81 -3.72 -6.94
C LYS A 19 -0.41 -3.33 -5.51
N ILE A 20 -0.90 -4.05 -4.51
CA ILE A 20 -0.51 -3.84 -3.10
C ILE A 20 0.95 -4.22 -2.89
N LYS A 21 1.33 -5.44 -3.31
CA LYS A 21 2.70 -5.94 -3.17
C LYS A 21 3.72 -5.03 -3.88
N ARG A 22 3.44 -4.64 -5.12
CA ARG A 22 4.29 -3.72 -5.90
C ARG A 22 4.46 -2.37 -5.22
N SER A 23 3.40 -1.82 -4.63
CA SER A 23 3.47 -0.53 -3.95
C SER A 23 4.33 -0.60 -2.68
N ILE A 24 4.21 -1.67 -1.90
CA ILE A 24 5.06 -1.91 -0.72
C ILE A 24 6.52 -2.10 -1.13
N ARG A 25 6.77 -2.86 -2.20
CA ARG A 25 8.13 -3.09 -2.72
C ARG A 25 8.77 -1.78 -3.19
N ALA A 26 8.01 -0.92 -3.86
CA ALA A 26 8.49 0.40 -4.28
C ALA A 26 8.89 1.26 -3.07
N ALA A 27 8.06 1.30 -2.02
CA ALA A 27 8.39 2.03 -0.80
C ALA A 27 9.61 1.47 -0.06
N ALA A 28 9.79 0.14 -0.07
CA ALA A 28 10.99 -0.49 0.49
C ALA A 28 12.26 -0.14 -0.31
N ARG A 29 12.15 -0.07 -1.64
CA ARG A 29 13.25 0.36 -2.52
C ARG A 29 13.60 1.83 -2.33
N ASP A 30 12.60 2.70 -2.25
CA ASP A 30 12.79 4.13 -1.98
C ASP A 30 13.41 4.39 -0.60
N ALA A 31 13.28 3.43 0.33
CA ALA A 31 13.93 3.45 1.64
C ALA A 31 15.29 2.73 1.67
N HIS A 32 15.80 2.29 0.51
CA HIS A 32 17.07 1.56 0.39
C HIS A 32 17.16 0.34 1.32
N LEU A 33 16.03 -0.35 1.55
CA LEU A 33 16.03 -1.54 2.41
C LEU A 33 16.75 -2.71 1.73
N PRO A 34 17.53 -3.50 2.48
CA PRO A 34 18.08 -4.77 2.00
C PRO A 34 16.99 -5.69 1.45
N ALA A 35 17.33 -6.50 0.44
CA ALA A 35 16.38 -7.37 -0.25
C ALA A 35 15.60 -8.29 0.72
N ALA A 36 16.26 -8.83 1.74
CA ALA A 36 15.63 -9.66 2.77
C ALA A 36 14.55 -8.90 3.57
N ARG A 37 14.86 -7.68 4.04
CA ARG A 37 13.91 -6.82 4.76
C ARG A 37 12.76 -6.39 3.87
N ALA A 38 13.05 -6.01 2.62
CA ALA A 38 12.03 -5.67 1.64
C ALA A 38 11.07 -6.85 1.38
N LYS A 39 11.59 -8.07 1.19
CA LYS A 39 10.78 -9.29 1.00
C LYS A 39 9.88 -9.57 2.21
N ARG A 40 10.44 -9.47 3.42
CA ARG A 40 9.69 -9.62 4.69
C ARG A 40 8.59 -8.58 4.83
N ALA A 41 8.88 -7.31 4.56
CA ALA A 41 7.91 -6.22 4.64
C ALA A 41 6.76 -6.41 3.64
N VAL A 42 7.09 -6.73 2.38
CA VAL A 42 6.08 -7.04 1.35
C VAL A 42 5.19 -8.19 1.79
N GLY A 43 5.76 -9.30 2.27
CA GLY A 43 5.01 -10.46 2.73
C GLY A 43 4.07 -10.14 3.89
N LYS A 44 4.61 -9.58 4.98
CA LYS A 44 3.82 -9.29 6.20
C LYS A 44 2.71 -8.27 5.95
N VAL A 45 3.05 -7.16 5.30
CA VAL A 45 2.10 -6.06 5.09
C VAL A 45 1.03 -6.45 4.05
N SER A 46 1.41 -7.09 2.94
CA SER A 46 0.42 -7.51 1.93
C SER A 46 -0.56 -8.54 2.49
N ARG A 47 -0.10 -9.53 3.26
CA ARG A 47 -0.98 -10.53 3.89
C ARG A 47 -2.01 -9.88 4.80
N ALA A 48 -1.61 -8.94 5.64
CA ALA A 48 -2.52 -8.25 6.55
C ALA A 48 -3.55 -7.38 5.81
N VAL A 49 -3.12 -6.67 4.76
CA VAL A 49 -4.01 -5.84 3.93
C VAL A 49 -4.96 -6.70 3.10
N LEU A 50 -4.51 -7.84 2.58
CA LEU A 50 -5.36 -8.79 1.86
C LEU A 50 -6.41 -9.42 2.77
N LYS A 51 -6.04 -9.80 4.01
CA LYS A 51 -7.01 -10.29 5.02
C LYS A 51 -8.05 -9.22 5.36
N PHE A 52 -7.64 -7.97 5.51
CA PHE A 52 -8.56 -6.85 5.68
C PHE A 52 -9.48 -6.67 4.46
N ALA A 53 -8.92 -6.79 3.25
CA ALA A 53 -9.67 -6.64 2.03
C ALA A 53 -10.65 -7.79 1.78
N ALA A 54 -10.35 -9.00 2.28
CA ALA A 54 -11.19 -10.16 2.07
C ALA A 54 -12.59 -10.05 2.69
N LYS A 55 -12.73 -9.26 3.76
CA LYS A 55 -13.98 -9.06 4.50
C LYS A 55 -14.91 -8.00 3.89
N ARG A 56 -14.61 -7.46 2.70
CA ARG A 56 -15.33 -6.30 2.12
C ARG A 56 -15.66 -6.54 0.65
N LYS A 57 -16.84 -6.12 0.19
CA LYS A 57 -17.22 -6.19 -1.24
C LYS A 57 -16.45 -5.16 -2.09
N ALA A 58 -16.35 -3.92 -1.61
CA ALA A 58 -15.63 -2.82 -2.24
C ALA A 58 -14.84 -2.00 -1.20
N ILE A 59 -13.72 -1.40 -1.60
CA ILE A 59 -12.84 -0.64 -0.69
C ILE A 59 -12.33 0.63 -1.37
N ARG A 60 -12.40 1.77 -0.68
CA ARG A 60 -11.77 3.00 -1.16
C ARG A 60 -10.24 2.85 -1.18
N SER A 61 -9.60 3.35 -2.25
CA SER A 61 -8.14 3.31 -2.38
C SER A 61 -7.42 4.05 -1.24
N ALA A 62 -8.05 5.11 -0.70
CA ALA A 62 -7.55 5.84 0.46
C ALA A 62 -7.48 4.94 1.72
N VAL A 63 -8.49 4.10 1.95
CA VAL A 63 -8.53 3.16 3.08
C VAL A 63 -7.47 2.08 2.93
N LEU A 64 -7.28 1.53 1.72
CA LEU A 64 -6.19 0.58 1.45
C LEU A 64 -4.82 1.21 1.74
N LYS A 65 -4.60 2.44 1.27
CA LYS A 65 -3.35 3.17 1.52
C LYS A 65 -3.10 3.40 3.01
N GLN A 66 -4.11 3.86 3.75
CA GLN A 66 -3.99 4.04 5.21
C GLN A 66 -3.65 2.72 5.89
N LYS A 67 -4.33 1.62 5.51
CA LYS A 67 -4.07 0.30 6.09
C LYS A 67 -2.66 -0.20 5.79
N ILE A 68 -2.18 -0.01 4.55
CA ILE A 68 -0.79 -0.33 4.17
C ILE A 68 0.19 0.49 5.02
N LEU A 69 0.01 1.81 5.12
CA LEU A 69 0.90 2.67 5.89
C LEU A 69 0.92 2.32 7.38
N TRP A 70 -0.23 1.97 7.97
CA TRP A 70 -0.33 1.58 9.36
C TRP A 70 0.47 0.30 9.66
N HIS A 71 0.33 -0.73 8.81
CA HIS A 71 1.10 -1.96 8.95
C HIS A 71 2.58 -1.75 8.62
N LEU A 72 2.88 -1.00 7.56
CA LEU A 72 4.25 -0.73 7.14
C LEU A 72 5.01 0.08 8.20
N ALA A 73 4.37 1.05 8.85
CA ALA A 73 4.99 1.83 9.93
C ALA A 73 5.39 0.96 11.14
N ARG A 74 4.66 -0.13 11.40
CA ARG A 74 4.98 -1.08 12.48
C ARG A 74 6.06 -2.09 12.08
N VAL A 75 6.09 -2.50 10.82
CA VAL A 75 7.00 -3.56 10.34
C VAL A 75 8.34 -2.98 9.87
N GLU A 76 8.30 -1.87 9.14
CA GLU A 76 9.46 -1.17 8.58
C GLU A 76 9.20 0.37 8.53
N PRO A 77 9.47 1.10 9.62
CA PRO A 77 9.21 2.55 9.71
C PRO A 77 9.86 3.37 8.59
N ALA A 78 11.08 2.98 8.16
CA ALA A 78 11.81 3.65 7.08
C ALA A 78 11.04 3.62 5.74
N ALA A 79 10.47 2.46 5.39
CA ALA A 79 9.64 2.31 4.19
C ALA A 79 8.34 3.12 4.28
N ALA A 80 7.73 3.22 5.47
CA ALA A 80 6.56 4.06 5.68
C ALA A 80 6.88 5.55 5.51
N LYS A 81 8.04 6.01 6.02
CA LYS A 81 8.53 7.39 5.83
C LYS A 81 8.78 7.68 4.34
N ALA A 82 9.46 6.78 3.63
CA ALA A 82 9.71 6.90 2.19
C ALA A 82 8.40 6.99 1.39
N TRP A 83 7.42 6.13 1.69
CA TRP A 83 6.10 6.19 1.08
C TRP A 83 5.43 7.55 1.30
N ARG A 84 5.39 8.05 2.54
CA ARG A 84 4.78 9.36 2.83
C ARG A 84 5.47 10.50 2.06
N LYS A 85 6.80 10.46 1.91
CA LYS A 85 7.54 11.44 1.08
C LYS A 85 7.14 11.33 -0.39
N TYR A 86 7.06 10.12 -0.95
CA TYR A 86 6.57 9.90 -2.31
C TYR A 86 5.15 10.45 -2.50
N ASP A 87 4.26 10.18 -1.56
CA ASP A 87 2.86 10.58 -1.65
C ASP A 87 2.65 12.10 -1.55
N ARG A 88 3.44 12.79 -0.71
CA ARG A 88 3.50 14.26 -0.69
C ARG A 88 3.95 14.81 -2.04
N ARG A 89 5.06 14.32 -2.59
CA ARG A 89 5.56 14.74 -3.92
C ARG A 89 4.52 14.50 -5.01
N ARG A 90 3.86 13.34 -4.99
CA ARG A 90 2.82 12.98 -5.98
C ARG A 90 1.57 13.85 -5.84
N SER A 91 1.22 14.27 -4.63
CA SER A 91 0.04 15.10 -4.41
C SER A 91 0.30 16.56 -4.78
N ALA A 92 1.53 17.06 -4.57
CA ALA A 92 1.95 18.38 -5.00
C ALA A 92 1.91 18.53 -6.52
N ARG A 93 2.36 17.53 -7.29
CA ARG A 93 2.31 17.51 -8.77
C ARG A 93 0.91 17.36 -9.39
N ARG A 94 -0.12 17.28 -8.55
CA ARG A 94 -1.52 17.06 -8.96
C ARG A 94 -2.42 18.21 -8.54
N ARG A 95 -1.85 19.21 -7.86
CA ARG A 95 -2.41 20.55 -7.73
C ARG A 95 -1.89 21.35 -8.91
#